data_AF-A0A7K4HHV4-F1
#
_entry.id   AF-A0A7K4HHV4-F1
#
_cell.length_a   1.000
_cell.length_b   1.000
_cell.length_c   1.000
_cell.angle_alpha   90.00
_cell.angle_beta   90.00
_cell.angle_gamma   90.00
#
_symmetry.space_group_name_H-M   'P 1'
#
loop_
_entity.id
_entity.type
_entity.pdbx_description
1 polymer ?
#
loop_
_entity_poly.entity_id
_entity_poly.type
_entity_poly.pdbx_seq_one_letter_code
_entity_poly.pdbx_strand_id
1 'polypeptide(L)'
;MSPEDEEELRQLEGQITELFALLEKSEIQISLLKDENSQLKAQIQKLQQKSRPSQYKSPQVETIKVPKEVIPTIIPADTSLRQNKRKCPNCGAMGFSIKEVDDKTKIICYSPRRIYMKKRVCTKCRFEF
;
A
#
# COMPACT_ATOMS: atom_id res chain seq x y z
N MET A 1 32.27 -51.92 -26.15
CA MET A 1 31.32 -51.11 -25.37
C MET A 1 30.48 -52.09 -24.60
N SER A 2 30.42 -51.95 -23.28
CA SER A 2 29.63 -52.85 -22.45
C SER A 2 28.13 -52.51 -22.60
N PRO A 3 27.22 -53.47 -22.41
CA PRO A 3 25.78 -53.18 -22.38
C PRO A 3 25.38 -52.23 -21.24
N GLU A 4 26.21 -52.13 -20.20
CA GLU A 4 26.04 -51.19 -19.08
C GLU A 4 26.36 -49.75 -19.53
N ASP A 5 27.45 -49.56 -20.29
CA ASP A 5 27.83 -48.26 -20.85
C ASP A 5 26.75 -47.71 -21.79
N GLU A 6 26.08 -48.60 -22.54
CA GLU A 6 25.04 -48.23 -23.51
C GLU A 6 23.73 -47.79 -22.83
N GLU A 7 23.41 -48.38 -21.68
CA GLU A 7 22.27 -47.96 -20.85
C GLU A 7 22.55 -46.63 -20.14
N GLU A 8 23.76 -46.43 -19.62
CA GLU A 8 24.17 -45.14 -19.04
C GLU A 8 24.13 -44.02 -20.08
N LEU A 9 24.57 -44.28 -21.32
CA LEU A 9 24.46 -43.30 -22.41
C LEU A 9 23.01 -42.91 -22.68
N ARG A 10 22.10 -43.89 -22.77
CA ARG A 10 20.66 -43.62 -22.98
C ARG A 10 20.07 -42.77 -21.86
N GLN A 11 20.46 -43.04 -20.61
CA GLN A 11 20.00 -42.26 -19.46
C GLN A 11 20.53 -40.83 -19.49
N LEU A 12 21.81 -40.64 -19.82
CA LEU A 12 22.42 -39.32 -19.95
C LEU A 12 21.79 -38.50 -21.10
N GLU A 13 21.54 -39.12 -22.25
CA GLU A 13 20.84 -38.48 -23.38
C GLU A 13 19.42 -38.03 -22.99
N GLY A 14 18.70 -38.87 -22.21
CA GLY A 14 17.40 -38.52 -21.65
C GLY A 14 17.48 -37.29 -20.73
N GLN A 15 18.43 -37.28 -19.79
CA GLN A 15 18.63 -36.15 -18.87
C GLN A 15 19.01 -34.86 -19.60
N ILE A 16 19.87 -34.95 -20.62
CA ILE A 16 20.26 -33.80 -21.45
C ILE A 16 19.02 -33.20 -22.13
N THR A 17 18.17 -34.05 -22.71
CA THR A 17 16.94 -33.61 -23.39
C THR A 17 15.97 -32.93 -22.42
N GLU A 18 15.79 -33.49 -21.23
CA GLU A 18 14.95 -32.91 -20.18
C GLU A 18 15.47 -31.55 -19.70
N LEU A 19 16.79 -31.44 -19.48
CA LEU A 19 17.42 -30.19 -19.06
C LEU A 19 17.27 -29.09 -20.13
N PHE A 20 17.39 -29.43 -21.42
CA PHE A 20 17.15 -28.46 -22.49
C PHE A 20 15.70 -27.98 -22.52
N ALA A 21 14.73 -28.87 -22.35
CA ALA A 21 13.31 -28.50 -22.30
C ALA A 21 13.00 -27.60 -21.10
N LEU A 22 13.60 -27.88 -19.93
CA LEU A 22 13.47 -27.02 -18.74
C LEU A 22 14.11 -25.65 -18.95
N LEU A 23 15.25 -25.60 -19.63
CA LEU A 23 15.96 -24.36 -19.91
C LEU A 23 15.13 -23.46 -20.84
N GLU A 24 14.63 -24.01 -21.95
CA GLU A 24 13.73 -23.29 -22.88
C GLU A 24 12.48 -22.75 -22.15
N LYS A 25 11.85 -23.58 -21.32
CA LYS A 25 10.69 -23.17 -20.52
C LYS A 25 11.03 -22.01 -19.57
N SER A 26 12.21 -22.06 -18.93
CA SER A 26 12.65 -21.01 -18.02
C SER A 26 12.95 -19.70 -18.75
N GLU A 27 13.53 -19.75 -19.94
CA GLU A 27 13.81 -18.58 -20.78
C GLU A 27 12.52 -17.88 -21.21
N ILE A 28 11.51 -18.65 -21.64
CA ILE A 28 10.18 -18.13 -21.96
C ILE A 28 9.56 -17.46 -20.74
N GLN A 29 9.63 -18.09 -19.56
CA GLN A 29 9.09 -17.52 -18.32
C GLN A 29 9.77 -16.21 -17.92
N ILE A 30 11.10 -16.14 -18.05
CA ILE A 30 11.88 -14.92 -17.78
C ILE A 30 11.45 -13.80 -18.74
N SER A 31 11.27 -14.12 -20.02
CA SER A 31 10.81 -13.15 -21.03
C SER A 31 9.45 -12.57 -20.66
N LEU A 32 8.48 -13.42 -20.32
CA LEU A 32 7.13 -13.00 -19.91
C LEU A 32 7.15 -12.11 -18.66
N LEU A 33 7.90 -12.50 -17.64
CA LEU A 33 8.02 -11.72 -16.39
C LEU A 33 8.73 -10.38 -16.61
N LYS A 34 9.65 -10.31 -17.58
CA LYS A 34 10.33 -9.07 -17.96
C LYS A 34 9.36 -8.10 -18.63
N ASP A 35 8.53 -8.60 -19.54
CA ASP A 35 7.49 -7.81 -20.20
C ASP A 35 6.45 -7.31 -19.21
N GLU A 36 5.95 -8.17 -18.32
CA GLU A 36 5.00 -7.78 -17.27
C GLU A 36 5.60 -6.72 -16.34
N ASN A 37 6.86 -6.87 -15.92
CA ASN A 37 7.56 -5.87 -15.13
C ASN A 37 7.66 -4.52 -15.85
N SER A 38 7.93 -4.53 -17.17
CA SER A 38 8.00 -3.30 -17.95
C SER A 38 6.64 -2.57 -17.98
N GLN A 39 5.55 -3.32 -18.14
CA GLN A 39 4.18 -2.79 -18.15
C GLN A 39 3.78 -2.22 -16.79
N LEU A 40 4.07 -2.95 -15.71
CA LEU A 40 3.79 -2.50 -14.34
C LEU A 40 4.56 -1.22 -14.01
N LYS A 41 5.85 -1.14 -14.39
CA LYS A 41 6.66 0.09 -14.24
C LYS A 41 6.04 1.27 -14.99
N ALA A 42 5.59 1.06 -16.22
CA ALA A 42 4.93 2.11 -17.00
C ALA A 42 3.60 2.57 -16.35
N GLN A 43 2.80 1.65 -15.79
CA GLN A 43 1.58 2.00 -15.06
C GLN A 43 1.88 2.80 -13.79
N ILE A 44 2.88 2.38 -13.01
CA ILE A 44 3.33 3.10 -11.81
C ILE A 44 3.73 4.53 -12.17
N GLN A 45 4.49 4.72 -13.25
CA GLN A 45 4.90 6.05 -13.71
C GLN A 45 3.69 6.94 -14.07
N LYS A 46 2.70 6.39 -14.79
CA LYS A 46 1.46 7.12 -15.13
C LYS A 46 0.69 7.56 -13.88
N LEU A 47 0.58 6.67 -12.88
CA LEU A 47 -0.11 6.99 -11.62
C LEU A 47 0.64 8.05 -10.81
N GLN A 48 1.97 7.97 -10.74
CA GLN A 48 2.80 8.97 -10.06
C GLN A 48 2.67 10.35 -10.71
N GLN A 49 2.65 10.44 -12.04
CA GLN A 49 2.42 11.71 -12.74
C GLN A 49 1.03 12.30 -12.44
N LYS A 50 -0.02 11.47 -12.40
CA LYS A 50 -1.38 11.91 -12.05
C LYS A 50 -1.50 12.43 -10.61
N SER A 51 -0.65 11.96 -9.71
CA SER A 51 -0.64 12.37 -8.30
C SER A 51 0.23 13.60 -7.99
N ARG A 52 0.89 14.24 -8.96
CA ARG A 52 1.64 15.48 -8.70
C ARG A 52 0.65 16.58 -8.22
N PRO A 53 0.80 17.11 -7.00
CA PRO A 53 -0.02 18.22 -6.55
C PRO A 53 0.35 19.44 -7.37
N SER A 54 -0.63 20.02 -8.06
CA SER A 54 -0.52 21.35 -8.63
C SER A 54 -0.11 22.30 -7.50
N GLN A 55 1.04 22.97 -7.65
CA GLN A 55 1.46 24.04 -6.75
C GLN A 55 0.46 25.19 -6.86
N TYR A 56 -0.58 25.18 -6.03
CA TYR A 56 -1.39 26.35 -5.79
C TYR A 56 -0.56 27.34 -4.97
N LYS A 57 -0.01 28.35 -5.65
CA LYS A 57 0.48 29.57 -5.00
C LYS A 57 -0.70 30.17 -4.22
N SER A 58 -0.67 30.08 -2.89
CA SER A 58 -1.68 30.73 -2.04
C SER A 58 -1.46 32.25 -2.09
N PRO A 59 -2.51 33.07 -2.34
CA PRO A 59 -2.48 34.49 -2.06
C PRO A 59 -2.31 34.70 -0.54
N GLN A 60 -1.49 35.67 -0.17
CA GLN A 60 -1.22 36.01 1.22
C GLN A 60 -2.51 36.43 1.93
N VAL A 61 -2.79 35.78 3.07
CA VAL A 61 -3.90 36.15 3.95
C VAL A 61 -3.38 37.22 4.91
N GLU A 62 -3.83 38.45 4.73
CA GLU A 62 -3.59 39.55 5.65
C GLU A 62 -4.11 39.20 7.06
N THR A 63 -3.23 39.36 8.04
CA THR A 63 -3.49 38.98 9.44
C THR A 63 -4.30 40.08 10.11
N ILE A 64 -5.59 39.87 10.28
CA ILE A 64 -6.46 40.69 11.13
C ILE A 64 -6.09 40.41 12.60
N LYS A 65 -5.58 41.42 13.30
CA LYS A 65 -5.29 41.36 14.74
C LYS A 65 -6.60 41.46 15.54
N VAL A 66 -6.97 40.41 16.26
CA VAL A 66 -8.01 40.47 17.29
C VAL A 66 -7.38 40.11 18.65
N PRO A 67 -7.43 40.98 19.66
CA PRO A 67 -7.00 40.64 21.02
C PRO A 67 -8.15 39.94 21.76
N LYS A 68 -7.85 38.85 22.49
CA LYS A 68 -8.75 38.35 23.55
C LYS A 68 -8.04 37.42 24.55
N GLU A 69 -7.82 38.01 25.72
CA GLU A 69 -8.11 37.51 27.07
C GLU A 69 -7.88 36.02 27.43
N VAL A 70 -7.15 35.87 28.53
CA VAL A 70 -6.72 34.65 29.19
C VAL A 70 -7.87 34.06 30.03
N ILE A 71 -8.23 32.80 29.80
CA ILE A 71 -9.00 31.99 30.76
C ILE A 71 -8.25 30.67 30.97
N PRO A 72 -7.80 30.32 32.19
CA PRO A 72 -7.16 29.04 32.45
C PRO A 72 -8.22 28.00 32.82
N THR A 73 -8.57 27.13 31.88
CA THR A 73 -9.33 25.91 32.16
C THR A 73 -8.39 24.72 32.10
N ILE A 74 -8.15 24.11 33.26
CA ILE A 74 -7.36 22.90 33.45
C ILE A 74 -8.09 21.73 32.75
N ILE A 75 -7.51 21.22 31.66
CA ILE A 75 -7.91 19.95 31.02
C ILE A 75 -6.61 19.18 30.74
N PRO A 76 -6.50 17.90 31.15
CA PRO A 76 -5.25 17.15 31.14
C PRO A 76 -4.63 17.07 29.75
N ALA A 77 -3.38 17.52 29.69
CA ALA A 77 -2.53 17.49 28.52
C ALA A 77 -1.93 16.08 28.35
N ASP A 78 -2.63 15.18 27.66
CA ASP A 78 -2.00 14.23 26.73
C ASP A 78 -3.05 13.42 25.95
N THR A 79 -3.51 13.95 24.82
CA THR A 79 -3.87 13.22 23.59
C THR A 79 -4.63 14.16 22.63
N SER A 80 -4.27 14.13 21.35
CA SER A 80 -5.17 14.51 20.23
C SER A 80 -5.19 15.95 19.68
N LEU A 81 -4.12 16.75 19.80
CA LEU A 81 -3.97 18.00 19.04
C LEU A 81 -3.96 17.83 17.49
N ARG A 82 -4.00 16.60 16.96
CA ARG A 82 -4.10 16.31 15.50
C ARG A 82 -5.49 15.85 15.00
N GLN A 83 -6.49 15.73 15.87
CA GLN A 83 -7.81 15.19 15.45
C GLN A 83 -8.77 16.23 14.84
N ASN A 84 -8.44 17.52 14.93
CA ASN A 84 -9.37 18.63 14.62
C ASN A 84 -9.48 19.04 13.14
N LYS A 85 -9.07 18.20 12.17
CA LYS A 85 -9.28 18.47 10.72
C LYS A 85 -9.81 17.28 9.91
N ARG A 86 -10.32 16.23 10.56
CA ARG A 86 -10.85 15.06 9.84
C ARG A 86 -12.30 15.32 9.44
N LYS A 87 -12.60 15.32 8.14
CA LYS A 87 -13.94 15.48 7.57
C LYS A 87 -14.40 14.17 6.92
N CYS A 88 -15.61 13.73 7.22
CA CYS A 88 -16.22 12.59 6.54
C CYS A 88 -16.45 12.96 5.06
N PRO A 89 -15.96 12.16 4.11
CA PRO A 89 -16.17 12.42 2.69
C PRO A 89 -17.64 12.23 2.26
N ASN A 90 -18.42 11.45 3.00
CA ASN A 90 -19.82 11.17 2.66
C ASN A 90 -20.81 12.22 3.19
N CYS A 91 -20.70 12.64 4.46
CA CYS A 91 -21.67 13.57 5.08
C CYS A 91 -21.07 14.88 5.59
N GLY A 92 -19.75 15.07 5.43
CA GLY A 92 -19.08 16.29 5.87
C GLY A 92 -18.94 16.46 7.38
N ALA A 93 -19.34 15.49 8.21
CA ALA A 93 -19.14 15.53 9.65
C ALA A 93 -17.66 15.65 10.03
N MET A 94 -17.33 16.38 11.09
CA MET A 94 -15.95 16.70 11.47
C MET A 94 -15.62 16.30 12.92
N GLY A 95 -14.32 16.25 13.23
CA GLY A 95 -13.81 16.08 14.59
C GLY A 95 -14.23 14.76 15.23
N PHE A 96 -14.91 14.84 16.38
CA PHE A 96 -15.38 13.69 17.18
C PHE A 96 -16.36 12.76 16.44
N SER A 97 -16.92 13.19 15.31
CA SER A 97 -17.76 12.34 14.47
C SER A 97 -16.97 11.29 13.69
N ILE A 98 -15.63 11.32 13.72
CA ILE A 98 -14.74 10.38 13.01
C ILE A 98 -13.98 9.54 14.04
N LYS A 99 -14.24 8.23 14.07
CA LYS A 99 -13.55 7.27 14.94
C LYS A 99 -12.58 6.41 14.14
N GLU A 100 -11.49 5.99 14.75
CA GLU A 100 -10.59 4.97 14.18
C GLU A 100 -10.97 3.59 14.71
N VAL A 101 -11.06 2.61 13.82
CA VAL A 101 -11.46 1.23 14.11
C VAL A 101 -10.52 0.28 13.35
N ASP A 102 -10.30 -0.92 13.88
CA ASP A 102 -9.52 -1.95 13.20
C ASP A 102 -10.26 -2.49 11.96
N ASP A 103 -9.56 -2.52 10.83
CA ASP A 103 -9.97 -3.20 9.61
C ASP A 103 -9.54 -4.66 9.68
N LYS A 104 -10.47 -5.53 10.11
CA LYS A 104 -10.22 -6.97 10.25
C LYS A 104 -9.91 -7.67 8.92
N THR A 105 -10.12 -7.00 7.78
CA THR A 105 -9.80 -7.53 6.45
C THR A 105 -8.33 -7.33 6.08
N LYS A 106 -7.62 -6.42 6.75
CA LYS A 106 -6.23 -6.06 6.45
C LYS A 106 -5.35 -6.31 7.66
N ILE A 107 -4.64 -7.43 7.62
CA ILE A 107 -3.70 -7.82 8.68
C ILE A 107 -2.31 -7.31 8.32
N ILE A 108 -1.70 -6.56 9.23
CA ILE A 108 -0.31 -6.08 9.12
C ILE A 108 0.66 -7.15 9.61
N CYS A 109 0.36 -7.80 10.73
CA CYS A 109 1.23 -8.82 11.35
C CYS A 109 0.41 -9.91 12.05
N TYR A 110 0.91 -11.16 12.05
CA TYR A 110 0.25 -12.33 12.63
C TYR A 110 0.81 -12.81 13.98
N SER A 111 1.99 -12.36 14.43
CA SER A 111 2.66 -12.89 15.64
C SER A 111 3.24 -11.76 16.51
N PRO A 112 3.12 -11.82 17.85
CA PRO A 112 2.43 -12.84 18.67
C PRO A 112 0.90 -12.68 18.70
N ARG A 113 0.38 -11.54 18.25
CA ARG A 113 -1.07 -11.28 18.09
C ARG A 113 -1.31 -10.67 16.71
N ARG A 114 -2.53 -10.85 16.20
CA ARG A 114 -2.94 -10.22 14.93
C ARG A 114 -3.02 -8.70 15.11
N ILE A 115 -2.23 -7.97 14.34
CA ILE A 115 -2.30 -6.51 14.25
C ILE A 115 -3.02 -6.17 12.96
N TYR A 116 -4.11 -5.42 13.08
CA TYR A 116 -4.94 -5.00 11.96
C TYR A 116 -4.63 -3.56 11.55
N MET A 117 -4.86 -3.23 10.29
CA MET A 117 -4.78 -1.86 9.81
C MET A 117 -5.90 -1.02 10.42
N LYS A 118 -5.65 0.26 10.71
CA LYS A 118 -6.70 1.19 11.18
C LYS A 118 -7.43 1.81 9.98
N LYS A 119 -8.76 1.84 10.05
CA LYS A 119 -9.66 2.58 9.16
C LYS A 119 -10.45 3.63 9.94
N ARG A 120 -11.00 4.64 9.26
CA ARG A 120 -11.85 5.66 9.87
C ARG A 120 -13.31 5.38 9.58
N VAL A 121 -14.16 5.57 10.58
CA VAL A 121 -15.60 5.40 10.47
C VAL A 121 -16.30 6.65 10.95
N CYS A 122 -17.18 7.19 10.11
CA CYS A 122 -18.05 8.28 10.51
C CYS A 122 -19.19 7.74 11.39
N THR A 123 -19.34 8.27 12.60
CA THR A 123 -20.41 7.85 13.51
C THR A 123 -21.80 8.34 13.06
N LYS A 124 -21.86 9.42 12.26
CA LYS A 124 -23.13 9.96 11.74
C LYS A 124 -23.71 9.13 10.60
N CYS A 125 -22.92 8.84 9.57
CA CYS A 125 -23.40 8.16 8.36
C CYS A 125 -22.84 6.74 8.17
N ARG A 126 -22.06 6.23 9.13
CA ARG A 126 -21.43 4.89 9.11
C ARG A 126 -20.48 4.63 7.94
N PHE A 127 -20.11 5.67 7.18
CA PHE A 127 -19.17 5.54 6.08
C PHE A 127 -17.76 5.25 6.59
N GLU A 128 -17.12 4.26 5.99
CA GLU A 128 -15.77 3.79 6.31
C GLU A 128 -14.79 4.25 5.22
N PHE A 129 -13.62 4.76 5.62
CA PHE A 129 -12.59 5.29 4.71
C PHE A 129 -11.20 5.35 5.33
#